data_AF-A0A3N5Y3G8-F1
#
_entry.id   AF-A0A3N5Y3G8-F1
#
_cell.length_a   1.000
_cell.length_b   1.000
_cell.length_c   1.000
_cell.angle_alpha   90.00
_cell.angle_beta   90.00
_cell.angle_gamma   90.00
#
_symmetry.space_group_name_H-M   'P 1'
#
loop_
_entity.id
_entity.type
_entity.pdbx_description
1 polymer ?
#
loop_
_entity_poly.entity_id
_entity_poly.type
_entity_poly.pdbx_seq_one_letter_code
_entity_poly.pdbx_strand_id
1 'polypeptide(L)'
;MINSNRKTNPKIYIRAVIAIIMLAVWLLVAVSGVVLWLAPEGQRSGRIPLLFDMTKSDWKEVHLWLAAIMVAITVIHVIIDWKTLRAVIKYMVSVHRNTAIDS
;
A
#
# COMPACT_ATOMS: atom_id res chain seq x y z
N MET A 1 -35.67 14.69 -15.66
CA MET A 1 -35.55 13.58 -14.70
C MET A 1 -34.40 12.68 -15.11
N ILE A 2 -33.25 12.72 -14.42
CA ILE A 2 -32.12 11.82 -14.68
C ILE A 2 -32.18 10.71 -13.62
N ASN A 3 -32.70 9.54 -13.98
CA ASN A 3 -32.65 8.36 -13.13
C ASN A 3 -31.30 7.66 -13.37
N SER A 4 -30.27 8.06 -12.62
CA SER A 4 -28.97 7.40 -12.67
C SER A 4 -28.95 6.20 -11.72
N ASN A 5 -29.67 5.14 -12.09
CA ASN A 5 -29.61 3.86 -11.40
C ASN A 5 -28.32 3.12 -11.80
N ARG A 6 -27.16 3.71 -11.49
CA ARG A 6 -25.87 3.02 -11.65
C ARG A 6 -25.83 1.92 -10.59
N LYS A 7 -26.09 0.68 -10.99
CA LYS A 7 -25.81 -0.49 -10.15
C LYS A 7 -24.31 -0.50 -9.86
N THR A 8 -23.96 0.01 -8.69
CA THR A 8 -22.62 -0.01 -8.13
C THR A 8 -22.19 -1.46 -7.96
N ASN A 9 -21.27 -1.93 -8.79
CA ASN A 9 -20.76 -3.29 -8.67
C ASN A 9 -19.98 -3.38 -7.34
N PRO A 10 -20.46 -4.16 -6.35
CA PRO A 10 -19.87 -4.17 -5.01
C PRO A 10 -18.39 -4.56 -5.02
N LYS A 11 -17.94 -5.30 -6.04
CA LYS A 11 -16.53 -5.66 -6.24
C LYS A 11 -15.62 -4.46 -6.47
N ILE A 12 -16.11 -3.41 -7.14
CA ILE A 12 -15.34 -2.18 -7.39
C ILE A 12 -15.16 -1.40 -6.10
N TYR A 13 -16.21 -1.33 -5.27
CA TYR A 13 -16.16 -0.66 -3.96
C TYR A 13 -15.20 -1.35 -3.01
N ILE A 14 -15.23 -2.69 -2.94
CA ILE A 14 -14.30 -3.46 -2.12
C ILE A 14 -12.84 -3.18 -2.52
N ARG A 15 -12.54 -3.17 -3.83
CA ARG A 15 -11.19 -2.85 -4.31
C ARG A 15 -10.76 -1.43 -3.98
N ALA A 16 -11.65 -0.46 -4.17
CA ALA A 16 -11.37 0.93 -3.85
C ALA A 16 -11.08 1.12 -2.35
N VAL A 17 -11.88 0.48 -1.49
CA VAL A 17 -11.67 0.53 -0.03
C VAL A 17 -10.32 -0.10 0.35
N ILE A 18 -9.99 -1.27 -0.20
CA ILE A 18 -8.70 -1.92 0.07
C ILE A 18 -7.53 -1.02 -0.38
N ALA A 19 -7.63 -0.42 -1.57
CA ALA A 19 -6.61 0.49 -2.08
C ALA A 19 -6.42 1.73 -1.18
N ILE A 20 -7.51 2.34 -0.71
CA ILE A 20 -7.46 3.51 0.18
C ILE A 20 -6.83 3.13 1.53
N ILE A 21 -7.23 2.00 2.12
CA ILE A 21 -6.63 1.50 3.37
C ILE A 21 -5.14 1.24 3.18
N MET A 22 -4.76 0.60 2.07
CA MET A 22 -3.36 0.29 1.78
C MET A 22 -2.52 1.56 1.60
N LEU A 23 -3.05 2.58 0.93
CA LEU A 23 -2.42 3.90 0.81
C LEU A 23 -2.25 4.60 2.16
N ALA A 24 -3.27 4.55 3.03
CA ALA A 24 -3.20 5.14 4.35
C ALA A 24 -2.14 4.46 5.23
N VAL A 25 -2.06 3.13 5.21
CA VAL A 25 -1.04 2.37 5.97
C VAL A 25 0.35 2.62 5.40
N TRP A 26 0.52 2.68 4.08
CA TRP A 26 1.77 3.08 3.43
C TRP A 26 2.24 4.46 3.89
N LEU A 27 1.32 5.42 3.99
CA LEU A 27 1.64 6.77 4.46
C LEU A 27 2.14 6.76 5.91
N LEU A 28 1.52 5.96 6.79
CA LEU A 28 1.96 5.82 8.18
C LEU A 28 3.37 5.21 8.30
N VAL A 29 3.67 4.18 7.48
CA VAL A 29 5.01 3.59 7.40
C VAL A 29 6.03 4.62 6.88
N ALA A 30 5.66 5.40 5.85
CA ALA A 30 6.52 6.44 5.32
C ALA A 30 6.81 7.54 6.35
N VAL A 31 5.78 8.02 7.07
CA VAL A 31 5.95 9.04 8.12
C VAL A 31 6.85 8.52 9.24
N SER A 32 6.64 7.29 9.73
CA SER A 32 7.52 6.72 10.77
C SER A 32 8.97 6.54 10.28
N GLY A 33 9.16 6.22 8.99
CA GLY A 33 10.49 6.19 8.36
C GLY A 33 11.15 7.58 8.29
N VAL A 34 10.38 8.62 7.97
CA VAL A 34 10.88 10.01 7.96
C VAL A 34 11.27 10.47 9.37
N VAL A 35 10.49 10.10 10.40
CA VAL A 35 10.83 10.40 11.80
C VAL A 35 12.16 9.75 12.17
N LEU A 36 12.40 8.49 11.76
CA LEU A 36 13.66 7.81 11.99
C LEU A 36 14.83 8.41 11.19
N TRP A 37 14.56 8.91 9.99
CA TRP A 37 15.56 9.57 9.15
C TRP A 37 15.99 10.92 9.73
N LEU A 38 15.06 11.67 10.32
CA LEU A 38 15.35 12.92 11.04
C LEU A 38 15.99 12.69 12.41
N ALA A 39 16.05 11.44 12.89
CA ALA A 39 16.57 11.15 14.22
C ALA A 39 18.10 11.31 14.27
N PRO A 40 18.63 12.16 15.17
CA PRO A 40 20.06 12.51 15.20
C PRO A 40 20.93 11.27 15.29
N GLU A 41 21.99 11.19 14.51
CA GLU A 41 22.90 10.05 14.48
C GLU A 41 24.11 10.32 15.41
N GLY A 42 24.40 9.39 16.33
CA GLY A 42 25.52 9.53 17.25
C GLY A 42 25.47 8.57 18.44
N GLN A 43 26.61 8.35 19.09
CA GLN A 43 26.82 7.37 20.18
C GLN A 43 25.94 7.61 21.44
N ARG A 44 25.26 8.76 21.53
CA ARG A 44 24.28 9.12 22.58
C ARG A 44 22.84 9.26 22.08
N SER A 45 22.58 9.00 20.80
CA SER A 45 21.27 9.17 20.14
C SER A 45 20.15 8.33 20.78
N GLY A 46 20.48 7.17 21.36
CA GLY A 46 19.49 6.34 22.06
C GLY A 46 18.93 6.94 23.36
N ARG A 47 19.44 8.09 23.82
CA ARG A 47 18.99 8.78 25.04
C ARG A 47 18.31 10.11 24.79
N ILE A 48 18.28 10.59 23.54
CA ILE A 48 17.63 11.86 23.21
C ILE A 48 16.18 11.51 22.83
N PRO A 49 15.18 11.99 23.59
CA PRO A 49 13.79 11.80 23.22
C PRO A 49 13.51 12.47 21.87
N LEU A 50 12.82 11.74 20.99
CA LEU A 50 12.32 12.23 19.71
C LEU A 50 10.91 12.81 19.91
N LEU A 51 10.03 12.60 18.95
CA LEU A 51 8.61 12.88 19.10
C LEU A 51 7.99 11.99 20.18
N PHE A 52 7.07 12.57 20.95
CA PHE A 52 6.32 11.90 22.02
C PHE A 52 7.17 11.32 23.17
N ASP A 53 8.35 11.89 23.44
CA ASP A 53 9.27 11.43 24.50
C ASP A 53 9.78 9.98 24.29
N MET A 54 9.55 9.42 23.10
CA MET A 54 10.01 8.08 22.72
C MET A 54 11.44 8.13 22.19
N THR A 55 12.24 7.10 22.48
CA THR A 55 13.61 7.02 22.00
C THR A 55 13.66 6.59 20.53
N LYS A 56 14.84 6.74 19.89
CA LYS A 56 15.08 6.23 18.52
C LYS A 56 14.83 4.71 18.43
N SER A 57 15.07 3.98 19.52
CA SER A 57 14.85 2.54 19.59
C SER A 57 13.36 2.21 19.51
N ASP A 58 12.53 2.93 20.26
CA ASP A 58 11.08 2.68 20.31
C ASP A 58 10.44 2.99 18.96
N TRP A 59 10.84 4.11 18.34
CA TRP A 59 10.41 4.46 16.97
C TRP A 59 10.85 3.42 15.94
N LYS A 60 12.04 2.82 16.11
CA LYS A 60 12.55 1.78 15.21
C LYS A 60 11.71 0.50 15.34
N GLU A 61 11.34 0.12 16.55
CA GLU A 61 10.49 -1.04 16.79
C GLU A 61 9.09 -0.83 16.22
N VAL A 62 8.47 0.33 16.47
CA VAL A 62 7.17 0.70 15.89
C VAL A 62 7.23 0.66 14.36
N HIS A 63 8.26 1.27 13.75
CA HIS A 63 8.43 1.26 12.31
C HIS A 63 8.59 -0.16 11.74
N LEU A 64 9.37 -1.02 12.41
CA LEU A 64 9.55 -2.43 12.02
C LEU A 64 8.24 -3.21 12.05
N TRP A 65 7.46 -3.08 13.13
CA TRP A 65 6.16 -3.73 13.23
C TRP A 65 5.16 -3.21 12.21
N LEU A 66 5.09 -1.89 12.01
CA LEU A 66 4.25 -1.28 10.99
C LEU A 66 4.64 -1.76 9.59
N ALA A 67 5.94 -1.78 9.27
CA ALA A 67 6.44 -2.29 7.99
C ALA A 67 6.13 -3.77 7.79
N ALA A 68 6.30 -4.61 8.81
CA ALA A 68 6.02 -6.05 8.74
C ALA A 68 4.52 -6.34 8.51
N ILE A 69 3.64 -5.68 9.28
CA ILE A 69 2.19 -5.78 9.09
C ILE A 69 1.80 -5.32 7.69
N MET A 70 2.40 -4.24 7.22
CA MET A 70 2.13 -3.66 5.92
C MET A 70 2.56 -4.58 4.76
N VAL A 71 3.72 -5.21 4.86
CA VAL A 71 4.14 -6.25 3.91
C VAL A 71 3.13 -7.41 3.89
N ALA A 72 2.70 -7.90 5.05
CA ALA A 72 1.72 -8.97 5.14
C ALA A 72 0.37 -8.59 4.48
N ILE A 73 -0.14 -7.38 4.75
CA ILE A 73 -1.37 -6.86 4.12
C ILE A 73 -1.23 -6.77 2.61
N THR A 74 -0.08 -6.31 2.10
CA THR A 74 0.18 -6.21 0.65
C THR A 74 0.16 -7.57 0.00
N VAL A 75 0.80 -8.57 0.61
CA VAL A 75 0.80 -9.94 0.10
C VAL A 75 -0.63 -10.48 0.02
N ILE A 76 -1.42 -10.29 1.08
CA ILE A 76 -2.84 -10.71 1.10
C ILE A 76 -3.64 -9.99 0.00
N HIS A 77 -3.45 -8.67 -0.15
CA HIS A 77 -4.11 -7.89 -1.20
C HIS A 77 -3.79 -8.42 -2.60
N VAL A 78 -2.50 -8.66 -2.89
CA VAL A 78 -2.05 -9.21 -4.17
C VAL A 78 -2.64 -10.59 -4.42
N ILE A 79 -2.72 -11.46 -3.40
CA ILE A 79 -3.34 -12.80 -3.53
C ILE A 79 -4.83 -12.69 -3.85
N ILE A 80 -5.56 -11.80 -3.19
CA ILE A 80 -7.01 -11.58 -3.42
C ILE A 80 -7.24 -11.03 -4.83
N ASP A 81 -6.46 -10.05 -5.26
CA ASP A 81 -6.60 -9.43 -6.58
C ASP A 81 -5.87 -10.18 -7.71
N TRP A 82 -5.21 -11.29 -7.40
CA TRP A 82 -4.48 -12.13 -8.35
C TRP A 82 -5.34 -12.60 -9.53
N LYS A 83 -6.63 -12.86 -9.30
CA LYS A 83 -7.58 -13.21 -10.39
C LYS A 83 -7.78 -12.06 -11.37
N THR A 84 -7.85 -10.83 -10.88
CA THR A 84 -7.97 -9.62 -11.69
C THR A 84 -6.68 -9.36 -12.46
N LEU A 85 -5.54 -9.48 -11.79
CA LEU A 85 -4.23 -9.27 -12.38
C LEU A 85 -4.00 -10.22 -13.56
N ARG A 86 -4.32 -11.51 -13.39
CA ARG A 86 -4.26 -12.48 -14.50
C ARG A 86 -5.21 -12.15 -15.64
N ALA A 87 -6.41 -11.65 -15.36
CA ALA A 87 -7.35 -11.23 -16.39
C ALA A 87 -6.84 -10.02 -17.18
N VAL A 88 -6.24 -9.02 -16.51
CA VAL A 88 -5.64 -7.84 -17.13
C VAL A 88 -4.42 -8.21 -17.95
N ILE A 89 -3.52 -9.05 -17.43
CA ILE A 89 -2.33 -9.53 -18.16
C ILE A 89 -2.78 -10.29 -19.42
N LYS A 90 -3.74 -11.20 -19.29
CA LYS A 90 -4.30 -11.93 -20.43
C LYS A 90 -4.93 -10.99 -21.45
N TYR A 91 -5.63 -9.94 -21.00
CA TYR A 91 -6.22 -8.93 -21.87
C TYR A 91 -5.16 -8.13 -22.62
N MET A 92 -4.11 -7.63 -21.94
CA MET A 92 -3.03 -6.87 -22.57
C MET A 92 -2.26 -7.69 -23.60
N VAL A 93 -1.92 -8.94 -23.28
CA VAL A 93 -1.25 -9.84 -24.22
C VAL A 93 -2.17 -10.19 -25.40
N SER A 94 -3.46 -10.39 -25.15
CA SER A 94 -4.43 -10.68 -26.22
C SER A 94 -4.68 -9.49 -27.13
N VAL A 95 -4.66 -8.27 -26.61
CA VAL A 95 -4.83 -7.04 -27.40
C VAL A 95 -3.72 -6.93 -28.44
N HIS A 96 -2.47 -7.21 -28.06
CA HIS A 96 -1.33 -7.13 -28.98
C HIS A 96 -1.35 -8.20 -30.08
N ARG A 97 -1.98 -9.35 -29.82
CA ARG A 97 -2.11 -10.43 -30.81
C ARG A 97 -3.15 -10.14 -31.88
N ASN A 98 -4.17 -9.33 -31.58
CA ASN A 98 -5.21 -9.03 -32.56
C ASN A 98 -4.76 -7.98 -33.57
N THR A 99 -3.91 -7.03 -33.18
CA THR A 99 -3.31 -5.98 -34.04
C THR A 99 -2.20 -6.46 -34.97
N ALA A 100 -1.83 -7.74 -34.92
CA ALA A 100 -0.81 -8.34 -35.79
C ALA A 100 -1.41 -9.32 -36.82
N ILE A 101 -2.73 -9.54 -36.77
CA ILE A 101 -3.46 -10.42 -37.71
C ILE A 101 -4.24 -9.57 -38.73
N ASP A 102 -4.44 -8.28 -38.46
CA ASP A 102 -5.13 -7.29 -39.28
C ASP A 102 -4.19 -6.36 -40.09
N SER A 103 -2.87 -6.56 -40.01
CA SER A 103 -1.83 -5.88 -40.82
C SER A 103 -1.13 -6.85 -41.77
#